data_AF-A0A0H4QIC8-F1
#
_entry.id   AF-A0A0H4QIC8-F1
#
_cell.length_a   1.000
_cell.length_b   1.000
_cell.length_c   1.000
_cell.angle_alpha   90.00
_cell.angle_beta   90.00
_cell.angle_gamma   90.00
#
_symmetry.space_group_name_H-M   'P 1'
#
loop_
_entity.id
_entity.type
_entity.pdbx_description
1 polymer ?
#
loop_
_entity_poly.entity_id
_entity_poly.type
_entity_poly.pdbx_seq_one_letter_code
_entity_poly.pdbx_strand_id
1 'polypeptide(L)'
;MPSEKNKVCVICGKHFSASEGLFLRDLNSRLKAKIVARADFARNSSFICLKDLQAIRIEDMQSIIDQDLEADQKMNAELQKELAKDTYVIRNLNDTVNGQLTRGQKTADAVAKFGGSWGFIITFVIILIVWMTINVVHLFGVNFDPYPFILLNLFLSCVAAIQAPIIMMSQNRSAERDRFDAENDYRTNTKSEMEIRILHKKIDQMNEVQWPHILDMEKMQIEVLSEIQNEIQTIKLEQETLKSNSRNKRHPSRVTHERF
;
A
#
# COMPACT_ATOMS: atom_id res chain seq x y z
N MET A 1 14.66 -29.77 -50.92
CA MET A 1 15.26 -28.78 -51.84
C MET A 1 15.65 -27.58 -51.00
N PRO A 2 16.80 -26.92 -51.21
CA PRO A 2 17.18 -25.79 -50.35
C PRO A 2 16.17 -24.67 -50.57
N SER A 3 15.57 -24.17 -49.49
CA SER A 3 14.58 -23.10 -49.56
C SER A 3 15.24 -21.84 -50.15
N GLU A 4 14.72 -21.35 -51.27
CA GLU A 4 15.22 -20.12 -51.89
C GLU A 4 15.03 -18.94 -50.92
N LYS A 5 16.15 -18.31 -50.51
CA LYS A 5 16.15 -17.14 -49.63
C LYS A 5 15.72 -15.90 -50.39
N ASN A 6 14.42 -15.75 -50.62
CA ASN A 6 13.84 -14.69 -51.44
C ASN A 6 13.04 -13.65 -50.62
N LYS A 7 13.11 -13.67 -49.28
CA LYS A 7 12.41 -12.71 -48.42
C LYS A 7 13.39 -11.76 -47.76
N VAL A 8 13.13 -10.45 -47.83
CA VAL A 8 14.01 -9.42 -47.26
C VAL A 8 13.43 -8.96 -45.93
N CYS A 9 14.22 -8.99 -44.86
CA CYS A 9 13.83 -8.45 -43.56
C CYS A 9 13.72 -6.93 -43.61
N VAL A 10 12.61 -6.38 -43.11
CA VAL A 10 12.36 -4.93 -43.06
C VAL A 10 13.31 -4.18 -42.12
N ILE A 11 13.92 -4.85 -41.14
CA ILE A 11 14.83 -4.24 -40.16
C ILE A 11 16.30 -4.37 -40.60
N CYS A 12 16.79 -5.60 -40.78
CA CYS A 12 18.21 -5.81 -41.10
C CYS A 12 18.55 -5.85 -42.60
N GLY A 13 17.57 -5.83 -43.50
CA GLY A 13 17.78 -5.82 -44.96
C GLY A 13 18.36 -7.11 -45.57
N LYS A 14 18.53 -8.17 -44.78
CA LYS A 14 19.09 -9.46 -45.24
C LYS A 14 18.03 -10.38 -45.84
N HIS A 15 18.48 -11.33 -46.67
CA HIS A 15 17.65 -12.35 -47.30
C HIS A 15 17.49 -13.60 -46.44
N PHE A 16 16.26 -14.06 -46.30
CA PHE A 16 15.85 -15.20 -45.49
C PHE A 16 14.89 -16.10 -46.27
N SER A 17 14.78 -17.36 -45.85
CA SER A 17 13.70 -18.25 -46.30
C SER A 17 12.38 -17.84 -45.64
N ALA A 18 11.25 -18.30 -46.20
CA ALA A 18 9.94 -18.07 -45.60
C ALA A 18 9.77 -18.75 -44.22
N SER A 19 10.64 -19.70 -43.87
CA SER A 19 10.66 -20.38 -42.57
C SER A 19 11.48 -19.67 -41.49
N GLU A 20 12.29 -18.67 -41.86
CA GLU A 20 13.22 -17.95 -40.96
C GLU A 20 12.61 -16.63 -40.42
N GLY A 21 11.30 -16.42 -40.55
CA GLY A 21 10.63 -15.17 -40.18
C GLY A 21 9.13 -15.16 -40.44
N LEU A 22 8.49 -14.04 -40.09
CA LEU A 22 7.04 -13.85 -40.22
C LEU A 22 6.71 -12.60 -41.04
N PHE A 23 5.48 -12.55 -41.58
CA PHE A 23 4.95 -11.32 -42.16
C PHE A 23 4.32 -10.45 -41.08
N LEU A 24 4.41 -9.12 -41.24
CA LEU A 24 3.82 -8.18 -40.29
C LEU A 24 2.31 -8.36 -40.13
N ARG A 25 1.60 -8.87 -41.14
CA ARG A 25 0.16 -9.17 -41.07
C ARG A 25 -0.20 -10.16 -39.95
N ASP A 26 0.71 -11.08 -39.63
CA ASP A 26 0.50 -12.19 -38.70
C ASP A 26 0.91 -11.81 -37.27
N LEU A 27 1.53 -10.64 -37.09
CA LEU A 27 1.96 -10.13 -35.79
C LEU A 27 0.82 -9.37 -35.09
N ASN A 28 0.86 -9.37 -33.76
CA ASN A 28 -0.03 -8.56 -32.94
C ASN A 28 0.10 -7.06 -33.25
N SER A 29 -0.96 -6.30 -32.98
CA SER A 29 -1.06 -4.87 -33.29
C SER A 29 0.07 -4.04 -32.65
N ARG A 30 0.53 -4.46 -31.47
CA ARG A 30 1.54 -3.76 -30.67
C ARG A 30 2.95 -3.89 -31.24
N LEU A 31 3.40 -5.11 -31.52
CA LEU A 31 4.69 -5.38 -32.17
C LEU A 31 4.73 -4.76 -33.56
N LYS A 32 3.61 -4.82 -34.29
CA LYS A 32 3.48 -4.13 -35.59
C LYS A 32 3.72 -2.63 -35.45
N ALA A 33 3.10 -1.97 -34.46
CA ALA A 33 3.31 -0.54 -34.23
C ALA A 33 4.79 -0.23 -33.91
N LYS A 34 5.45 -1.04 -33.08
CA LYS A 34 6.89 -0.87 -32.79
C LYS A 34 7.79 -1.08 -34.01
N ILE A 35 7.48 -2.07 -34.85
CA ILE A 35 8.24 -2.32 -36.09
C ILE A 35 8.06 -1.18 -37.08
N VAL A 36 6.83 -0.67 -37.24
CA VAL A 36 6.54 0.48 -38.12
C VAL A 36 7.22 1.75 -37.61
N ALA A 37 7.24 1.98 -36.30
CA ALA A 37 7.94 3.13 -35.70
C ALA A 37 9.47 3.08 -35.91
N ARG A 38 10.05 1.90 -36.11
CA ARG A 38 11.49 1.71 -36.34
C ARG A 38 11.87 1.69 -37.81
N ALA A 39 10.92 1.44 -38.70
CA ALA A 39 11.12 1.40 -40.15
C ALA A 39 9.90 2.02 -40.87
N ASP A 40 10.04 3.28 -41.30
CA ASP A 40 8.96 4.07 -41.93
C ASP A 40 8.34 3.44 -43.19
N PHE A 41 9.05 2.51 -43.85
CA PHE A 41 8.58 1.82 -45.07
C PHE A 41 7.90 0.47 -44.79
N ALA A 42 7.70 0.09 -43.53
CA ALA A 42 7.06 -1.16 -43.16
C ALA A 42 5.57 -1.17 -43.54
N ARG A 43 5.15 -2.20 -44.28
CA ARG A 43 3.75 -2.45 -44.65
C ARG A 43 3.29 -3.79 -44.09
N ASN A 44 1.99 -4.08 -44.08
CA ASN A 44 1.46 -5.38 -43.64
C ASN A 44 2.03 -6.57 -44.42
N SER A 45 2.46 -6.36 -45.68
CA SER A 45 3.10 -7.38 -46.51
C SER A 45 4.61 -7.51 -46.29
N SER A 46 5.21 -6.67 -45.45
CA SER A 46 6.65 -6.72 -45.14
C SER A 46 6.97 -7.96 -44.31
N PHE A 47 8.20 -8.44 -44.46
CA PHE A 47 8.73 -9.62 -43.77
C PHE A 47 9.74 -9.19 -42.70
N ILE A 48 9.74 -9.88 -41.56
CA ILE A 48 10.72 -9.68 -40.48
C ILE A 48 11.34 -11.03 -40.11
N CYS A 49 12.66 -11.06 -39.92
CA CYS A 49 13.34 -12.28 -39.48
C CYS A 49 13.11 -12.54 -37.99
N LEU A 50 13.16 -13.81 -37.58
CA LEU A 50 12.95 -14.23 -36.19
C LEU A 50 13.91 -13.53 -35.21
N LYS A 51 15.17 -13.32 -35.60
CA LYS A 51 16.18 -12.69 -34.75
C LYS A 51 15.82 -11.24 -34.39
N ASP A 52 15.45 -10.44 -35.39
CA ASP A 52 15.08 -9.03 -35.16
C ASP A 52 13.72 -8.95 -34.45
N LEU A 53 12.79 -9.84 -34.76
CA LEU A 53 11.50 -9.93 -34.08
C LEU A 53 11.67 -10.25 -32.59
N GLN A 54 12.54 -11.20 -32.23
CA GLN A 54 12.86 -11.54 -30.85
C GLN A 54 13.49 -10.37 -30.10
N ALA A 55 14.41 -9.63 -30.72
CA ALA A 55 15.01 -8.44 -30.11
C ALA A 55 13.95 -7.38 -29.78
N ILE A 56 13.01 -7.12 -30.70
CA ILE A 56 11.91 -6.18 -30.49
C ILE A 56 10.94 -6.66 -29.39
N ARG A 57 10.63 -7.97 -29.34
CA ARG A 57 9.78 -8.56 -28.27
C ARG A 57 10.41 -8.34 -26.89
N ILE A 58 11.73 -8.55 -26.74
CA ILE A 58 12.45 -8.35 -25.47
C ILE A 58 12.47 -6.87 -25.08
N GLU A 59 12.80 -5.97 -26.01
CA GLU A 59 12.77 -4.52 -25.78
C GLU A 59 11.36 -4.05 -25.39
N ASP A 60 10.32 -4.65 -25.96
CA ASP A 60 8.94 -4.37 -25.58
C ASP A 60 8.61 -4.79 -24.16
N MET A 61 8.97 -6.01 -23.76
CA MET A 61 8.79 -6.46 -22.38
C MET A 61 9.56 -5.59 -21.38
N GLN A 62 10.81 -5.25 -21.67
CA GLN A 62 11.61 -4.38 -20.81
C GLN A 62 10.94 -3.01 -20.63
N SER A 63 10.42 -2.42 -21.72
CA SER A 63 9.74 -1.13 -21.63
C SER A 63 8.48 -1.14 -20.76
N ILE A 64 7.77 -2.28 -20.66
CA ILE A 64 6.62 -2.43 -19.78
C ILE A 64 7.07 -2.46 -18.32
N ILE A 65 8.09 -3.27 -18.02
CA ILE A 65 8.63 -3.43 -16.67
C ILE A 65 9.13 -2.09 -16.14
N ASP A 66 9.84 -1.32 -16.98
CA ASP A 66 10.34 0.00 -16.60
C ASP A 66 9.19 0.99 -16.32
N GLN A 67 8.12 0.97 -17.13
CA GLN A 67 6.94 1.81 -16.92
C GLN A 67 6.21 1.46 -15.61
N ASP A 68 6.02 0.18 -15.32
CA ASP A 68 5.38 -0.28 -14.08
C ASP A 68 6.22 0.11 -12.86
N LEU A 69 7.55 -0.04 -12.95
CA LEU A 69 8.49 0.36 -11.88
C LEU A 69 8.45 1.87 -11.64
N GLU A 70 8.45 2.69 -12.69
CA GLU A 70 8.34 4.14 -12.57
C GLU A 70 7.02 4.58 -11.92
N ALA A 71 5.91 3.93 -12.27
CA ALA A 71 4.61 4.21 -11.67
C ALA A 71 4.60 3.89 -10.17
N ASP A 72 5.13 2.73 -9.78
CA ASP A 72 5.27 2.34 -8.38
C ASP A 72 6.18 3.29 -7.59
N GLN A 73 7.31 3.70 -8.18
CA GLN A 73 8.22 4.67 -7.56
C GLN A 73 7.55 6.03 -7.35
N LYS A 74 6.79 6.54 -8.32
CA LYS A 74 6.04 7.80 -8.18
C LYS A 74 5.03 7.74 -7.04
N MET A 75 4.28 6.64 -6.95
CA MET A 75 3.28 6.44 -5.89
C MET A 75 3.93 6.31 -4.50
N ASN A 76 5.08 5.63 -4.40
CA ASN A 76 5.86 5.56 -3.16
C ASN A 76 6.43 6.91 -2.76
N ALA A 77 6.95 7.69 -3.72
CA ALA A 77 7.48 9.03 -3.46
C ALA A 77 6.38 9.99 -3.00
N GLU A 78 5.17 9.89 -3.58
CA GLU A 78 3.99 10.66 -3.15
C GLU A 78 3.63 10.34 -1.70
N LEU A 79 3.54 9.05 -1.33
CA LEU A 79 3.32 8.63 0.04
C LEU A 79 4.41 9.16 0.99
N GLN A 80 5.68 9.00 0.64
CA GLN A 80 6.79 9.47 1.46
C GLN A 80 6.76 10.99 1.65
N LYS A 81 6.40 11.74 0.60
CA LYS A 81 6.27 13.19 0.66
C LYS A 81 5.13 13.61 1.59
N GLU A 82 3.97 12.97 1.50
CA GLU A 82 2.84 13.28 2.39
C GLU A 82 3.15 12.86 3.84
N LEU A 83 3.77 11.70 4.06
CA LEU A 83 4.22 11.26 5.38
C LEU A 83 5.30 12.18 5.98
N ALA A 84 6.20 12.74 5.15
CA ALA A 84 7.28 13.61 5.60
C ALA A 84 6.82 15.04 5.94
N LYS A 85 5.69 15.51 5.39
CA LYS A 85 5.12 16.82 5.73
C LYS A 85 4.68 16.89 7.19
N ASP A 86 4.30 15.77 7.79
CA ASP A 86 3.87 15.72 9.19
C ASP A 86 4.99 15.21 10.11
N THR A 87 5.75 16.16 10.65
CA THR A 87 6.70 15.89 11.74
C THR A 87 5.93 15.52 13.01
N TYR A 88 5.63 14.24 13.24
CA TYR A 88 5.07 13.80 14.52
C TYR A 88 5.68 12.48 14.99
N VAL A 89 6.64 12.61 15.91
CA VAL A 89 6.84 11.62 16.96
C VAL A 89 5.52 11.57 17.72
N ILE A 90 4.97 10.37 17.94
CA ILE A 90 3.95 10.12 18.97
C ILE A 90 4.55 10.63 20.28
N ARG A 91 4.36 11.92 20.59
CA ARG A 91 4.86 12.48 21.84
C ARG A 91 4.08 11.76 22.91
N ASN A 92 4.79 11.12 23.84
CA ASN A 92 4.17 10.52 24.99
C ASN A 92 3.40 11.64 25.71
N LEU A 93 2.06 11.57 25.64
CA LEU A 93 1.11 12.52 26.21
C LEU A 93 1.41 12.88 27.67
N ASN A 94 1.95 11.88 28.38
CA ASN A 94 2.34 12.02 29.78
C ASN A 94 3.53 12.96 30.01
N ASP A 95 4.44 13.14 29.05
CA ASP A 95 5.66 13.93 29.26
C ASP A 95 5.44 15.43 29.03
N THR A 96 4.59 15.79 28.07
CA THR A 96 4.32 17.21 27.75
C THR A 96 3.30 17.85 28.71
N VAL A 97 2.28 17.11 29.13
CA VAL A 97 1.22 17.65 30.00
C VAL A 97 1.64 17.68 31.47
N ASN A 98 2.38 16.67 31.95
CA ASN A 98 2.78 16.63 33.35
C ASN A 98 4.01 17.52 33.65
N GLY A 99 4.83 17.82 32.64
CA GLY A 99 6.02 18.67 32.77
C GLY A 99 5.73 20.15 33.06
N GLN A 100 4.52 20.63 32.78
CA GLN A 100 4.17 22.06 32.87
C GLN A 100 3.28 22.44 34.08
N LEU A 101 2.92 21.49 34.94
CA LEU A 101 2.02 21.75 36.07
C LEU A 101 2.69 22.64 37.13
N THR A 102 2.10 23.82 37.35
CA THR A 102 2.48 24.68 38.47
C THR A 102 2.19 24.03 39.81
N ARG A 103 2.88 24.45 40.88
CA ARG A 103 2.65 23.91 42.24
C ARG A 103 1.20 24.08 42.69
N GLY A 104 0.58 25.22 42.36
CA GLY A 104 -0.84 25.50 42.66
C GLY A 104 -1.81 24.57 41.92
N GLN A 105 -1.53 24.26 40.65
CA GLN A 105 -2.32 23.30 39.89
C GLN A 105 -2.19 21.88 40.45
N LYS A 106 -1.00 21.46 40.88
CA LYS A 106 -0.78 20.15 41.53
C LYS A 106 -1.58 20.03 42.83
N THR A 107 -1.59 21.09 43.65
CA THR A 107 -2.39 21.10 44.89
C THR A 107 -3.89 21.15 44.62
N ALA A 108 -4.35 21.91 43.63
CA ALA A 108 -5.76 21.97 43.25
C ALA A 108 -6.29 20.60 42.80
N ASP A 109 -5.51 19.84 42.02
CA ASP A 109 -5.87 18.46 41.63
C ASP A 109 -5.92 17.50 42.80
N ALA A 110 -4.95 17.60 43.71
CA ALA A 110 -4.94 16.76 44.90
C ALA A 110 -6.17 17.03 45.76
N VAL A 111 -6.54 18.31 45.95
CA VAL A 111 -7.73 18.72 46.70
C VAL A 111 -9.01 18.29 45.99
N ALA A 112 -9.13 18.48 44.67
CA ALA A 112 -10.30 18.05 43.90
C ALA A 112 -10.47 16.52 43.93
N LYS A 113 -9.38 15.76 43.80
CA LYS A 113 -9.38 14.29 43.87
C LYS A 113 -9.76 13.78 45.27
N PHE A 114 -9.29 14.44 46.33
CA PHE A 114 -9.66 14.09 47.70
C PHE A 114 -11.12 14.44 48.00
N GLY A 115 -11.56 15.65 47.63
CA GLY A 115 -12.94 16.11 47.83
C GLY A 115 -13.98 15.35 47.01
N GLY A 116 -13.59 14.79 45.85
CA GLY A 116 -14.45 13.94 45.01
C GLY A 116 -14.51 12.47 45.42
N SER A 117 -13.85 12.06 46.50
CA SER A 117 -13.85 10.66 46.95
C SER A 117 -15.08 10.32 47.78
N TRP A 118 -15.67 9.15 47.54
CA TRP A 118 -16.77 8.60 48.34
C TRP A 118 -16.43 8.50 49.84
N GLY A 119 -15.19 8.18 50.18
CA GLY A 119 -14.75 8.11 51.58
C GLY A 119 -14.78 9.47 52.28
N PHE A 120 -14.38 10.54 51.59
CA PHE A 120 -14.43 11.90 52.13
C PHE A 120 -15.87 12.34 52.41
N ILE A 121 -16.78 12.08 51.46
CA ILE A 121 -18.21 12.43 51.60
C ILE A 121 -18.80 11.76 52.84
N ILE A 122 -18.56 10.46 53.05
CA ILE A 122 -19.10 9.71 54.18
C ILE A 122 -18.53 10.24 55.52
N THR A 123 -17.22 10.42 55.62
CA THR A 123 -16.58 10.95 56.83
C THR A 123 -17.07 12.37 57.13
N PHE A 124 -17.23 13.21 56.11
CA PHE A 124 -17.73 14.57 56.26
C PHE A 124 -19.16 14.59 56.83
N VAL A 125 -20.06 13.76 56.31
CA VAL A 125 -21.43 13.63 56.84
C VAL A 125 -21.44 13.15 58.28
N ILE A 126 -20.60 12.17 58.64
CA ILE A 126 -20.48 11.68 60.03
C ILE A 126 -20.05 12.82 60.97
N ILE A 127 -19.04 13.61 60.59
CA ILE A 127 -18.56 14.74 61.39
C ILE A 127 -19.69 15.76 61.60
N LEU A 128 -20.50 16.05 60.58
CA LEU A 128 -21.66 16.95 60.71
C LEU A 128 -22.68 16.42 61.72
N ILE A 129 -23.03 15.13 61.64
CA ILE A 129 -23.97 14.50 62.58
C ILE A 129 -23.44 14.56 64.02
N VAL A 130 -22.15 14.28 64.22
CA VAL A 130 -21.49 14.36 65.52
C VAL A 130 -21.52 15.79 66.05
N TRP A 131 -21.19 16.79 65.22
CA TRP A 131 -21.23 18.21 65.59
C TRP A 131 -22.62 18.66 66.01
N MET A 132 -23.65 18.29 65.25
CA MET A 132 -25.04 18.60 65.58
C MET A 132 -25.46 17.94 66.90
N THR A 133 -25.10 16.68 67.11
CA THR A 133 -25.46 15.92 68.32
C THR A 133 -24.81 16.51 69.57
N ILE A 134 -23.52 16.89 69.51
CA ILE A 134 -22.82 17.53 70.63
C ILE A 134 -23.49 18.86 71.03
N ASN A 135 -23.89 19.68 70.05
CA ASN A 135 -24.51 20.98 70.30
C ASN A 135 -25.97 20.87 70.77
N VAL A 136 -26.72 19.86 70.34
CA VAL A 136 -28.12 19.63 70.78
C VAL A 136 -28.21 19.06 72.19
N VAL A 137 -27.30 18.14 72.55
CA VAL A 137 -27.31 17.45 73.87
C VAL A 137 -26.75 18.36 74.99
N HIS A 138 -26.23 19.54 74.66
CA HIS A 138 -25.58 20.46 75.60
C HIS A 138 -24.50 19.75 76.44
N LEU A 139 -23.71 18.89 75.81
CA LEU A 139 -22.80 17.96 76.50
C LEU A 139 -21.74 18.66 77.38
N PHE A 140 -21.55 19.97 77.21
CA PHE A 140 -20.61 20.81 77.98
C PHE A 140 -21.26 21.97 78.76
N GLY A 141 -22.59 22.05 78.84
CA GLY A 141 -23.28 23.14 79.58
C GLY A 141 -23.11 24.55 78.99
N VAL A 142 -22.52 24.66 77.80
CA VAL A 142 -22.29 25.92 77.07
C VAL A 142 -22.87 25.79 75.67
N ASN A 143 -23.69 26.77 75.26
CA ASN A 143 -24.33 26.83 73.94
C ASN A 143 -23.33 27.37 72.90
N PHE A 144 -22.48 26.50 72.36
CA PHE A 144 -21.46 26.92 71.38
C PHE A 144 -22.06 27.26 70.01
N ASP A 145 -22.98 26.43 69.50
CA ASP A 145 -23.71 26.66 68.24
C ASP A 145 -25.16 26.16 68.34
N PRO A 146 -26.07 26.89 69.03
CA PRO A 146 -27.47 26.49 69.18
C PRO A 146 -28.22 26.51 67.84
N TYR A 147 -29.26 25.69 67.74
CA TYR A 147 -30.15 25.66 66.56
C TYR A 147 -30.62 27.09 66.23
N PRO A 148 -30.36 27.64 65.02
CA PRO A 148 -30.20 26.97 63.72
C PRO A 148 -28.74 26.74 63.20
N PHE A 149 -27.74 26.62 64.07
CA PHE A 149 -26.32 26.32 63.72
C PHE A 149 -25.63 27.35 62.79
N ILE A 150 -25.51 28.60 63.24
CA ILE A 150 -24.95 29.68 62.42
C ILE A 150 -23.47 29.50 62.10
N LEU A 151 -22.68 28.97 63.05
CA LEU A 151 -21.24 28.78 62.86
C LEU A 151 -20.97 27.65 61.88
N LEU A 152 -21.70 26.54 62.01
CA LEU A 152 -21.64 25.43 61.05
C LEU A 152 -21.99 25.90 59.64
N ASN A 153 -23.06 26.68 59.50
CA ASN A 153 -23.50 27.19 58.20
C ASN A 153 -22.46 28.13 57.57
N LEU A 154 -21.86 29.03 58.37
CA LEU A 154 -20.78 29.91 57.90
C LEU A 154 -19.57 29.10 57.42
N PHE A 155 -19.17 28.07 58.16
CA PHE A 155 -18.06 27.20 57.80
C PHE A 155 -18.34 26.44 56.49
N LEU A 156 -19.50 25.81 56.37
CA LEU A 156 -19.92 25.10 55.16
C LEU A 156 -19.94 26.02 53.93
N SER A 157 -20.45 27.24 54.09
CA SER A 157 -20.50 28.24 53.02
C SER A 157 -19.10 28.66 52.56
N CYS A 158 -18.18 28.87 53.50
CA CYS A 158 -16.78 29.21 53.17
C CYS A 158 -16.06 28.05 52.46
N VAL A 159 -16.24 26.83 52.95
CA VAL A 159 -15.68 25.62 52.32
C VAL A 159 -16.21 25.45 50.90
N ALA A 160 -17.52 25.57 50.69
CA ALA A 160 -18.14 25.47 49.37
C ALA A 160 -17.64 26.56 48.41
N ALA A 161 -17.51 27.80 48.89
CA ALA A 161 -17.03 28.93 48.08
C ALA A 161 -15.60 28.74 47.58
N ILE A 162 -14.72 28.12 48.39
CA ILE A 162 -13.34 27.81 47.98
C ILE A 162 -13.30 26.54 47.11
N GLN A 163 -14.17 25.56 47.36
CA GLN A 163 -14.20 24.31 46.60
C GLN A 163 -14.65 24.51 45.14
N ALA A 164 -15.67 25.31 44.88
CA ALA A 164 -16.21 25.53 43.54
C ALA A 164 -15.15 25.96 42.49
N PRO A 165 -14.30 26.98 42.72
CA PRO A 165 -13.25 27.35 41.78
C PRO A 165 -12.14 26.32 41.67
N ILE A 166 -11.79 25.59 42.74
CA ILE A 166 -10.79 24.51 42.69
C ILE A 166 -11.28 23.37 41.80
N ILE A 167 -12.55 22.98 41.95
CA ILE A 167 -13.19 21.97 41.10
C ILE A 167 -13.21 22.46 39.66
N MET A 168 -13.61 23.71 39.42
CA MET A 168 -13.66 24.30 38.07
C MET A 168 -12.28 24.36 37.41
N MET A 169 -11.22 24.68 38.17
CA MET A 169 -9.83 24.66 37.67
C MET A 169 -9.37 23.25 37.30
N SER A 170 -9.75 22.24 38.09
CA SER A 170 -9.43 20.83 37.78
C SER A 170 -10.21 20.36 36.54
N GLN A 171 -11.49 20.71 36.43
CA GLN A 171 -12.34 20.41 35.27
C GLN A 171 -11.83 21.08 33.98
N ASN A 172 -11.50 22.38 34.01
CA ASN A 172 -10.97 23.08 32.84
C ASN A 172 -9.68 22.41 32.34
N ARG A 173 -8.83 21.95 33.26
CA ARG A 173 -7.60 21.23 32.89
C ARG A 173 -7.87 19.84 32.31
N SER A 174 -8.81 19.08 32.88
CA SER A 174 -9.23 17.80 32.28
C SER A 174 -9.79 18.02 30.87
N ALA A 175 -10.63 19.03 30.66
CA ALA A 175 -11.17 19.36 29.35
C ALA A 175 -10.09 19.79 28.33
N GLU A 176 -9.06 20.52 28.77
CA GLU A 176 -7.90 20.85 27.93
C GLU A 176 -7.12 19.60 27.50
N ARG A 177 -6.93 18.64 28.42
CA ARG A 177 -6.32 17.34 28.11
C ARG A 177 -7.17 16.56 27.13
N ASP A 178 -8.47 16.41 27.40
CA ASP A 178 -9.40 15.69 26.53
C ASP A 178 -9.44 16.30 25.12
N ARG A 179 -9.36 17.63 24.99
CA ARG A 179 -9.27 18.31 23.70
C ARG A 179 -7.97 17.99 22.96
N PHE A 180 -6.84 17.95 23.67
CA PHE A 180 -5.56 17.61 23.07
C PHE A 180 -5.52 16.13 22.64
N ASP A 181 -6.08 15.24 23.45
CA ASP A 181 -6.21 13.81 23.14
C ASP A 181 -7.07 13.62 21.90
N ALA A 182 -8.23 14.28 21.83
CA ALA A 182 -9.12 14.24 20.68
C ALA A 182 -8.48 14.77 19.39
N GLU A 183 -7.68 15.85 19.48
CA GLU A 183 -6.93 16.38 18.33
C GLU A 183 -5.85 15.38 17.86
N ASN A 184 -5.13 14.76 18.80
CA ASN A 184 -4.12 13.75 18.47
C ASN A 184 -4.75 12.50 17.83
N ASP A 185 -5.89 12.05 18.35
CA ASP A 185 -6.66 10.94 17.79
C ASP A 185 -7.19 11.28 16.40
N TYR A 186 -7.73 12.48 16.21
CA TYR A 186 -8.18 12.98 14.91
C TYR A 186 -7.05 12.94 13.87
N ARG A 187 -5.87 13.47 14.20
CA ARG A 187 -4.70 13.45 13.30
C ARG A 187 -4.23 12.04 12.99
N THR A 188 -4.23 11.14 13.98
CA THR A 188 -3.88 9.73 13.79
C THR A 188 -4.87 9.02 12.86
N ASN A 189 -6.17 9.31 13.01
CA ASN A 189 -7.21 8.74 12.16
C ASN A 189 -7.12 9.26 10.72
N THR A 190 -6.94 10.56 10.50
CA THR A 190 -6.76 11.14 9.15
C THR A 190 -5.53 10.57 8.45
N LYS A 191 -4.44 10.35 9.19
CA LYS A 191 -3.25 9.67 8.66
C LYS A 191 -3.56 8.23 8.25
N SER A 192 -4.24 7.49 9.10
CA SER A 192 -4.64 6.10 8.81
C SER A 192 -5.54 6.03 7.56
N GLU A 193 -6.47 6.97 7.42
CA GLU A 193 -7.31 7.10 6.22
C GLU A 193 -6.47 7.36 4.96
N MET A 194 -5.47 8.24 5.03
CA MET A 194 -4.55 8.51 3.92
C MET A 194 -3.73 7.28 3.54
N GLU A 195 -3.15 6.57 4.52
CA GLU A 195 -2.39 5.34 4.29
C GLU A 195 -3.26 4.27 3.62
N ILE A 196 -4.51 4.09 4.09
CA ILE A 196 -5.49 3.17 3.48
C ILE A 196 -5.81 3.58 2.04
N ARG A 197 -6.04 4.87 1.77
CA ARG A 197 -6.32 5.36 0.42
C ARG A 197 -5.18 5.09 -0.56
N ILE A 198 -3.94 5.26 -0.10
CA ILE A 198 -2.76 4.97 -0.92
C ILE A 198 -2.62 3.47 -1.14
N LEU A 199 -2.81 2.65 -0.11
CA LEU A 199 -2.83 1.19 -0.27
C LEU A 199 -3.89 0.75 -1.28
N HIS A 200 -5.07 1.35 -1.26
CA HIS A 200 -6.13 1.09 -2.23
C HIS A 200 -5.67 1.43 -3.66
N LYS A 201 -5.09 2.62 -3.86
CA LYS A 201 -4.52 3.03 -5.16
C LYS A 201 -3.45 2.05 -5.66
N LYS A 202 -2.62 1.49 -4.76
CA LYS A 202 -1.64 0.45 -5.13
C LYS A 202 -2.30 -0.83 -5.60
N ILE A 203 -3.35 -1.27 -4.91
CA ILE A 203 -4.12 -2.46 -5.26
C ILE A 203 -4.77 -2.28 -6.62
N ASP A 204 -5.36 -1.11 -6.88
CA ASP A 204 -5.97 -0.78 -8.17
C ASP A 204 -4.92 -0.78 -9.28
N GLN A 205 -3.77 -0.13 -9.08
CA GLN A 205 -2.67 -0.14 -10.05
C GLN A 205 -2.17 -1.57 -10.34
N MET A 206 -2.05 -2.41 -9.31
CA MET A 206 -1.66 -3.80 -9.47
C MET A 206 -2.69 -4.59 -10.29
N ASN A 207 -3.99 -4.43 -9.99
CA ASN A 207 -5.08 -5.16 -10.65
C ASN A 207 -5.35 -4.68 -12.08
N GLU A 208 -5.31 -3.37 -12.33
CA GLU A 208 -5.72 -2.77 -13.60
C GLU A 208 -4.57 -2.62 -14.59
N VAL A 209 -3.32 -2.55 -14.12
CA VAL A 209 -2.14 -2.32 -14.97
C VAL A 209 -1.20 -3.51 -14.94
N GLN A 210 -0.67 -3.88 -13.76
CA GLN A 210 0.38 -4.91 -13.67
C GLN A 210 -0.13 -6.31 -14.04
N TRP A 211 -1.33 -6.69 -13.58
CA TRP A 211 -1.90 -8.01 -13.89
C TRP A 211 -2.13 -8.24 -15.39
N PRO A 212 -2.74 -7.29 -16.15
CA PRO A 212 -2.79 -7.38 -17.60
C PRO A 212 -1.41 -7.53 -18.26
N HIS A 213 -0.40 -6.79 -17.79
CA HIS A 213 0.96 -6.90 -18.32
C HIS A 213 1.55 -8.31 -18.12
N ILE A 214 1.38 -8.89 -16.93
CA ILE A 214 1.82 -10.27 -16.65
C ILE A 214 1.08 -11.25 -17.58
N LEU A 215 -0.23 -11.13 -17.72
CA LEU A 215 -1.02 -11.99 -18.61
C LEU A 215 -0.57 -11.89 -20.08
N ASP A 216 -0.21 -10.70 -20.55
CA ASP A 216 0.28 -10.51 -21.92
C ASP A 216 1.70 -11.09 -22.11
N MET A 217 2.56 -11.01 -21.09
CA MET A 217 3.85 -11.70 -21.09
C MET A 217 3.67 -13.22 -21.13
N GLU A 218 2.75 -13.78 -20.34
CA GLU A 218 2.43 -15.21 -20.34
C GLU A 218 1.88 -15.67 -21.71
N LYS A 219 0.99 -14.89 -22.34
CA LYS A 219 0.53 -15.17 -23.72
C LYS A 219 1.70 -15.18 -24.71
N MET A 220 2.62 -14.21 -24.61
CA MET A 220 3.79 -14.14 -25.49
C MET A 220 4.72 -15.34 -25.28
N GLN A 221 4.90 -15.80 -24.03
CA GLN A 221 5.68 -17.02 -23.75
C GLN A 221 5.06 -18.24 -24.43
N ILE A 222 3.73 -18.40 -24.39
CA ILE A 222 3.03 -19.49 -25.09
C ILE A 222 3.21 -19.38 -26.61
N GLU A 223 3.14 -18.17 -27.17
CA GLU A 223 3.35 -17.93 -28.61
C GLU A 223 4.76 -18.35 -29.04
N VAL A 224 5.80 -17.95 -28.29
CA VAL A 224 7.19 -18.33 -28.55
C VAL A 224 7.40 -19.83 -28.38
N LEU A 225 6.81 -20.45 -27.35
CA LEU A 225 6.89 -21.91 -27.16
C LEU A 225 6.24 -22.66 -28.33
N SER A 226 5.11 -22.18 -28.83
CA SER A 226 4.43 -22.73 -30.01
C SER A 226 5.28 -22.58 -31.28
N GLU A 227 5.91 -21.42 -31.49
CA GLU A 227 6.87 -21.19 -32.60
C GLU A 227 8.04 -22.18 -32.54
N ILE A 228 8.67 -22.36 -31.37
CA ILE A 228 9.77 -23.32 -31.16
C ILE A 228 9.30 -24.76 -31.41
N GLN A 229 8.12 -25.15 -30.90
CA GLN A 229 7.57 -26.49 -31.13
C GLN A 229 7.36 -26.75 -32.62
N ASN A 230 6.81 -25.79 -33.35
CA ASN A 230 6.63 -25.88 -34.79
C ASN A 230 7.98 -26.03 -35.52
N GLU A 231 9.00 -25.26 -35.15
CA GLU A 231 10.35 -25.40 -35.72
C GLU A 231 10.99 -26.76 -35.43
N ILE A 232 10.86 -27.28 -34.20
CA ILE A 232 11.37 -28.62 -33.87
C ILE A 232 10.67 -29.68 -34.73
N GLN A 233 9.36 -29.54 -34.95
CA GLN A 233 8.59 -30.49 -35.74
C GLN A 233 8.95 -30.42 -37.23
N THR A 234 9.15 -29.23 -37.79
CA THR A 234 9.61 -29.09 -39.18
C THR A 234 11.01 -29.66 -39.36
N ILE A 235 11.95 -29.39 -38.44
CA ILE A 235 13.30 -29.95 -38.47
C ILE A 235 13.26 -31.48 -38.40
N LYS A 236 12.42 -32.07 -37.53
CA LYS A 236 12.25 -33.52 -37.47
C LYS A 236 11.76 -34.11 -38.79
N LEU A 237 10.75 -33.49 -39.42
CA LEU A 237 10.22 -33.92 -40.72
C LEU A 237 11.27 -33.81 -41.83
N GLU A 238 12.08 -32.74 -41.84
CA GLU A 238 13.21 -32.61 -42.76
C GLU A 238 14.27 -33.70 -42.54
N GLN A 239 14.59 -34.05 -41.29
CA GLN A 239 15.51 -35.13 -40.99
C GLN A 239 14.97 -36.51 -41.42
N GLU A 240 13.68 -36.78 -41.25
CA GLU A 240 13.05 -38.04 -41.68
C GLU A 240 13.02 -38.18 -43.21
N THR A 241 12.69 -37.11 -43.93
CA THR A 241 12.72 -37.09 -45.39
C THR A 241 14.14 -37.20 -45.95
N LEU A 242 15.15 -36.61 -45.30
CA LEU A 242 16.55 -36.80 -45.65
C LEU A 242 17.01 -38.26 -45.42
N LYS A 243 16.58 -38.90 -44.32
CA LYS A 243 16.89 -40.31 -44.04
C LYS A 243 16.26 -41.26 -45.07
N SER A 244 14.99 -41.05 -45.46
CA SER A 244 14.30 -41.90 -46.44
C SER A 244 14.92 -41.80 -47.85
N ASN A 245 15.26 -40.59 -48.29
CA ASN A 245 15.94 -40.37 -49.57
C ASN A 245 17.35 -40.98 -49.61
N SER A 246 18.07 -41.01 -48.48
CA SER A 246 19.38 -41.70 -48.41
C SER A 246 19.26 -43.22 -48.49
N ARG A 247 18.15 -43.81 -48.01
CA ARG A 247 17.87 -45.25 -48.13
C ARG A 247 17.54 -45.65 -49.56
N ASN A 248 16.74 -44.83 -50.28
CA ASN A 248 16.34 -45.12 -51.66
C ASN A 248 17.51 -45.06 -52.66
N LYS A 249 18.56 -44.28 -52.38
CA LYS A 249 19.76 -44.21 -53.24
C LYS A 249 20.75 -45.37 -53.08
N ARG A 250 20.55 -46.28 -52.10
CA ARG A 250 21.47 -47.42 -51.86
C ARG A 250 21.11 -48.70 -52.63
N HIS A 251 20.04 -48.69 -53.43
CA HIS A 251 19.73 -49.82 -54.32
C HIS A 251 19.80 -49.39 -55.78
N PRO A 252 20.97 -49.54 -56.45
CA PRO A 252 21.04 -49.35 -57.88
C PRO A 252 20.34 -50.51 -58.57
N SER A 253 19.34 -50.20 -59.37
CA SER A 253 18.69 -51.09 -60.31
C SER A 253 19.76 -51.83 -61.12
N ARG A 254 19.87 -53.15 -60.95
CA ARG A 254 20.67 -54.00 -61.82
C ARG A 254 19.98 -54.04 -63.19
N VAL A 255 20.33 -53.10 -64.05
CA VAL A 255 19.99 -53.12 -65.46
C VAL A 255 20.80 -54.25 -66.10
N THR A 256 20.17 -55.40 -66.31
CA THR A 256 20.71 -56.43 -67.19
C THR A 256 20.42 -56.02 -68.63
N HIS A 257 21.39 -55.37 -69.26
CA HIS A 257 21.48 -55.21 -70.70
C HIS A 257 21.88 -56.55 -71.35
N GLU A 258 21.07 -56.96 -72.33
CA GLU A 258 21.44 -57.57 -73.63
C GLU A 258 22.44 -58.75 -73.75
N ARG A 259 21.95 -59.74 -74.54
CA ARG A 259 22.59 -60.46 -75.67
C ARG A 259 22.95 -61.96 -75.51
N PHE A 260 22.46 -62.67 -76.53
CA PHE A 260 22.68 -64.05 -77.02
C PHE A 260 21.97 -65.19 -76.31
#